data_AF-S3H7Y2-F1
#
_entry.id   AF-S3H7Y2-F1
#
_cell.length_a   1.000
_cell.length_b   1.000
_cell.length_c   1.000
_cell.angle_alpha   90.00
_cell.angle_beta   90.00
_cell.angle_gamma   90.00
#
_symmetry.space_group_name_H-M   'P 1'
#
loop_
_entity.id
_entity.type
_entity.pdbx_description
1 polymer ?
#
loop_
_entity_poly.entity_id
_entity_poly.type
_entity_poly.pdbx_seq_one_letter_code
_entity_poly.pdbx_strand_id
1 'polypeptide(L)'
;MANKKILLIEPGYKNKYPPLGLMKIAQYHGPRGKRDNVRFIKGEDRSVMNEAWDRIYVTTLFSFEYPKISQSIDFALEVANGQADKVFVGGIAASLMHERFLDERRWHGIRFIKGLLSDAPAVSLQLDEFAEELYSSDTNGRPIEDLVPDYDILSQIDYRYPVRDAYFAYTSRGCIRKCHFCGVPKLEGMQRDTESLTDLVRAIDEHYGPKKDLILMDNNVVASARFKEIIAEIRDLGFVPGAKLMRPGAKVAVQRRVDFNQGVDARILCKDPMYLRELATICLKPLRIAFDHLGVKKPYEQAVRYAAEYGLTELSNYMLYNFHDGPEDLFERMRLNVTLNEELGIRIWSFPMRYQPTNRPNRGHIGEKWSRYQLRSMQIVLQATHGIVSGAPDFFKHAFGDTFEDYARILMMPHDFIFNRTWYERYDQDHKLYEFQAEFSSLDNYERAELMELLSSRDPREFVTLSDFAANDKVRRILRFYIPVSKDELTTIWATQKELVRLEAMSDLGLAEDERVEDAGLDYEEESIAITAELAPKQRAVA
;
A
#
# COMPACT_ATOMS: atom_id res chain seq x y z
N MET A 1 -28.23 -17.13 -23.33
CA MET A 1 -28.85 -17.50 -22.05
C MET A 1 -28.64 -16.36 -21.08
N ALA A 2 -29.74 -15.82 -20.53
CA ALA A 2 -29.71 -14.82 -19.46
C ALA A 2 -30.08 -15.51 -18.13
N ASN A 3 -29.86 -14.84 -17.01
CA ASN A 3 -30.20 -15.26 -15.64
C ASN A 3 -29.28 -16.32 -15.00
N LYS A 4 -28.02 -16.44 -15.41
CA LYS A 4 -27.05 -17.24 -14.64
C LYS A 4 -26.75 -16.58 -13.30
N LYS A 5 -26.40 -17.38 -12.29
CA LYS A 5 -26.08 -16.91 -10.94
C LYS A 5 -24.58 -16.80 -10.80
N ILE A 6 -24.08 -15.58 -10.69
CA ILE A 6 -22.66 -15.26 -10.68
C ILE A 6 -22.29 -14.64 -9.34
N LEU A 7 -21.38 -15.27 -8.61
CA LEU A 7 -20.86 -14.76 -7.35
C LEU A 7 -19.48 -14.14 -7.56
N LEU A 8 -19.29 -12.95 -7.01
CA LEU A 8 -18.03 -12.23 -6.98
C LEU A 8 -17.59 -12.09 -5.51
N ILE A 9 -16.37 -12.52 -5.20
CA ILE A 9 -15.82 -12.53 -3.84
C ILE A 9 -14.55 -11.69 -3.81
N GLU A 10 -14.57 -10.61 -3.04
CA GLU A 10 -13.35 -9.95 -2.57
C GLU A 10 -13.01 -10.46 -1.18
N PRO A 11 -11.79 -10.93 -0.90
CA PRO A 11 -11.42 -11.30 0.45
C PRO A 11 -11.53 -10.13 1.44
N GLY A 12 -11.62 -10.45 2.74
CA GLY A 12 -11.84 -9.51 3.84
C GLY A 12 -10.68 -8.55 4.15
N TYR A 13 -10.02 -7.98 3.14
CA TYR A 13 -8.98 -6.97 3.32
C TYR A 13 -9.56 -5.63 3.80
N LYS A 14 -8.74 -4.85 4.50
CA LYS A 14 -8.94 -3.41 4.63
C LYS A 14 -8.25 -2.73 3.44
N ASN A 15 -9.01 -2.23 2.48
CA ASN A 15 -8.47 -1.59 1.28
C ASN A 15 -9.27 -0.35 0.90
N LYS A 16 -8.58 0.63 0.32
CA LYS A 16 -9.12 1.95 0.01
C LYS A 16 -9.86 1.97 -1.32
N TYR A 17 -9.40 1.17 -2.29
CA TYR A 17 -9.97 1.10 -3.63
C TYR A 17 -10.92 -0.09 -3.81
N PRO A 18 -12.03 0.08 -4.55
CA PRO A 18 -12.89 -1.03 -4.92
C PRO A 18 -12.20 -2.00 -5.88
N PRO A 19 -12.63 -3.28 -5.93
CA PRO A 19 -12.00 -4.31 -6.74
C PRO A 19 -12.36 -4.13 -8.23
N LEU A 20 -11.62 -3.27 -8.92
CA LEU A 20 -11.91 -2.87 -10.30
C LEU A 20 -12.04 -4.05 -11.29
N GLY A 21 -11.24 -5.11 -11.11
CA GLY A 21 -11.36 -6.33 -11.90
C GLY A 21 -12.73 -7.01 -11.73
N LEU A 22 -13.23 -7.12 -10.50
CA LEU A 22 -14.56 -7.67 -10.23
C LEU A 22 -15.67 -6.74 -10.74
N MET A 23 -15.49 -5.42 -10.67
CA MET A 23 -16.44 -4.47 -11.25
C MET A 23 -16.59 -4.66 -12.77
N LYS A 24 -15.50 -4.96 -13.48
CA LYS A 24 -15.54 -5.24 -14.93
C LYS A 24 -16.13 -6.61 -15.25
N ILE A 25 -15.84 -7.63 -14.44
CA ILE A 25 -16.50 -8.95 -14.53
C ILE A 25 -18.00 -8.81 -14.26
N ALA A 26 -18.40 -7.97 -13.30
CA ALA A 26 -19.79 -7.65 -13.03
C ALA A 26 -20.47 -7.00 -14.24
N GLN A 27 -19.82 -6.05 -14.93
CA GLN A 27 -20.37 -5.49 -16.17
C GLN A 27 -20.51 -6.54 -17.27
N TYR A 28 -19.52 -7.44 -17.43
CA TYR A 28 -19.58 -8.53 -18.40
C TYR A 28 -20.80 -9.43 -18.19
N HIS A 29 -21.07 -9.81 -16.94
CA HIS A 29 -22.20 -10.66 -16.59
C HIS A 29 -23.51 -9.89 -16.48
N GLY A 30 -23.48 -8.65 -16.02
CA GLY A 30 -24.63 -7.88 -15.56
C GLY A 30 -25.63 -7.46 -16.65
N PRO A 31 -26.56 -6.53 -16.32
CA PRO A 31 -27.69 -6.19 -17.17
C PRO A 31 -27.34 -5.67 -18.58
N ARG A 32 -26.14 -5.08 -18.74
CA ARG A 32 -25.63 -4.56 -20.01
C ARG A 32 -24.69 -5.52 -20.75
N GLY A 33 -24.38 -6.66 -20.15
CA GLY A 33 -23.57 -7.73 -20.75
C GLY A 33 -24.42 -8.97 -21.02
N LYS A 34 -24.13 -10.08 -20.32
CA LYS A 34 -24.84 -11.35 -20.48
C LYS A 34 -26.25 -11.41 -19.87
N ARG A 35 -26.62 -10.41 -19.07
CA ARG A 35 -27.91 -10.32 -18.34
C ARG A 35 -28.07 -11.44 -17.32
N ASP A 36 -27.01 -11.69 -16.57
CA ASP A 36 -26.96 -12.61 -15.43
C ASP A 36 -27.25 -11.89 -14.12
N ASN A 37 -27.51 -12.68 -13.09
CA ASN A 37 -27.71 -12.25 -11.72
C ASN A 37 -26.36 -12.22 -11.01
N VAL A 38 -25.82 -11.02 -10.80
CA VAL A 38 -24.52 -10.81 -10.17
C VAL A 38 -24.70 -10.46 -8.69
N ARG A 39 -24.09 -11.28 -7.82
CA ARG A 39 -23.96 -11.01 -6.38
C ARG A 39 -22.50 -10.73 -6.05
N PHE A 40 -22.24 -9.65 -5.33
CA PHE A 40 -20.91 -9.32 -4.82
C PHE A 40 -20.91 -9.38 -3.30
N ILE A 41 -19.88 -10.02 -2.75
CA ILE A 41 -19.62 -10.07 -1.31
C ILE A 41 -18.16 -9.73 -1.02
N LYS A 42 -17.93 -9.24 0.21
CA LYS A 42 -16.60 -9.00 0.76
C LYS A 42 -16.40 -9.81 2.03
N GLY A 43 -15.35 -10.63 2.07
CA GLY A 43 -15.13 -11.64 3.10
C GLY A 43 -16.08 -12.84 2.98
N GLU A 44 -16.12 -13.66 4.02
CA GLU A 44 -16.84 -14.93 4.07
C GLU A 44 -18.31 -14.75 4.50
N ASP A 45 -19.08 -13.95 3.75
CA ASP A 45 -20.51 -13.74 4.01
C ASP A 45 -21.34 -15.00 3.69
N ARG A 46 -21.81 -15.67 4.74
CA ARG A 46 -22.60 -16.92 4.65
C ARG A 46 -24.01 -16.76 4.09
N SER A 47 -24.47 -15.54 3.78
CA SER A 47 -25.76 -15.32 3.12
C SER A 47 -25.87 -16.01 1.75
N VAL A 48 -24.73 -16.31 1.11
CA VAL A 48 -24.66 -16.92 -0.24
C VAL A 48 -24.67 -18.45 -0.25
N MET A 49 -24.72 -19.10 0.92
CA MET A 49 -24.60 -20.56 1.07
C MET A 49 -25.81 -21.34 0.53
N ASN A 50 -26.99 -20.73 0.53
CA ASN A 50 -28.24 -21.40 0.13
C ASN A 50 -28.58 -21.22 -1.36
N GLU A 51 -27.59 -20.83 -2.16
CA GLU A 51 -27.75 -20.53 -3.57
C GLU A 51 -26.85 -21.42 -4.42
N ALA A 52 -27.41 -22.01 -5.48
CA ALA A 52 -26.62 -22.74 -6.46
C ALA A 52 -26.03 -21.76 -7.47
N TRP A 53 -24.72 -21.54 -7.38
CA TRP A 53 -23.98 -20.64 -8.28
C TRP A 53 -23.59 -21.36 -9.58
N ASP A 54 -23.75 -20.67 -10.70
CA ASP A 54 -23.26 -21.13 -12.01
C ASP A 54 -21.77 -20.85 -12.17
N ARG A 55 -21.26 -19.76 -11.56
CA ARG A 55 -19.84 -19.41 -11.54
C ARG A 55 -19.50 -18.53 -10.34
N ILE A 56 -18.29 -18.72 -9.78
CA ILE A 56 -17.75 -17.95 -8.67
C ILE A 56 -16.40 -17.36 -9.07
N TYR A 57 -16.21 -16.06 -8.87
CA TYR A 57 -14.96 -15.35 -9.10
C TYR A 57 -14.39 -14.82 -7.79
N VAL A 58 -13.14 -15.16 -7.48
CA VAL A 58 -12.40 -14.64 -6.32
C VAL A 58 -11.26 -13.76 -6.82
N THR A 59 -11.19 -12.51 -6.34
CA THR A 59 -10.04 -11.64 -6.63
C THR A 59 -8.97 -11.73 -5.56
N THR A 60 -7.72 -11.56 -5.95
CA THR A 60 -6.56 -11.55 -5.06
C THR A 60 -5.82 -10.22 -5.16
N LEU A 61 -5.37 -9.70 -4.01
CA LEU A 61 -4.62 -8.44 -3.91
C LEU A 61 -3.14 -8.76 -3.68
N PHE A 62 -2.56 -8.32 -2.57
CA PHE A 62 -1.13 -8.50 -2.32
C PHE A 62 -0.77 -9.93 -1.94
N SER A 63 0.41 -10.36 -2.39
CA SER A 63 0.98 -11.68 -2.13
C SER A 63 1.07 -12.03 -0.64
N PHE A 64 1.40 -11.07 0.22
CA PHE A 64 1.49 -11.30 1.66
C PHE A 64 0.13 -11.43 2.37
N GLU A 65 -0.99 -11.16 1.68
CA GLU A 65 -2.34 -11.45 2.20
C GLU A 65 -2.76 -12.91 1.91
N TYR A 66 -1.81 -13.77 1.50
CA TYR A 66 -2.04 -15.18 1.18
C TYR A 66 -2.90 -15.92 2.20
N PRO A 67 -2.76 -15.73 3.54
CA PRO A 67 -3.65 -16.37 4.50
C PRO A 67 -5.13 -16.01 4.31
N LYS A 68 -5.46 -14.71 4.14
CA LYS A 68 -6.84 -14.28 3.90
C LYS A 68 -7.35 -14.70 2.53
N ILE A 69 -6.48 -14.64 1.50
CA ILE A 69 -6.79 -15.18 0.17
C ILE A 69 -7.18 -16.66 0.29
N SER A 70 -6.37 -17.45 0.99
CA SER A 70 -6.60 -18.89 1.15
C SER A 70 -7.94 -19.16 1.81
N GLN A 71 -8.26 -18.44 2.88
CA GLN A 71 -9.54 -18.53 3.58
C GLN A 71 -10.73 -18.27 2.63
N SER A 72 -10.66 -17.22 1.80
CA SER A 72 -11.73 -16.90 0.87
C SER A 72 -11.84 -17.90 -0.29
N ILE A 73 -10.74 -18.51 -0.74
CA ILE A 73 -10.79 -19.59 -1.76
C ILE A 73 -11.43 -20.85 -1.16
N ASP A 74 -11.05 -21.23 0.06
CA ASP A 74 -11.64 -22.37 0.77
C ASP A 74 -13.14 -22.14 0.98
N PHE A 75 -13.54 -20.92 1.35
CA PHE A 75 -14.95 -20.52 1.43
C PHE A 75 -15.66 -20.58 0.08
N ALA A 76 -15.03 -20.14 -1.01
CA ALA A 76 -15.61 -20.23 -2.35
C ALA A 76 -15.89 -21.68 -2.78
N LEU A 77 -15.00 -22.62 -2.41
CA LEU A 77 -15.23 -24.06 -2.61
C LEU A 77 -16.39 -24.59 -1.78
N GLU A 78 -16.52 -24.14 -0.53
CA GLU A 78 -17.65 -24.48 0.34
C GLU A 78 -18.98 -24.01 -0.30
N VAL A 79 -19.02 -22.76 -0.76
CA VAL A 79 -20.17 -22.16 -1.47
C VAL A 79 -20.48 -22.88 -2.78
N ALA A 80 -19.46 -23.36 -3.50
CA ALA A 80 -19.63 -24.17 -4.71
C ALA A 80 -20.09 -25.62 -4.43
N ASN A 81 -20.26 -26.01 -3.17
CA ASN A 81 -20.53 -27.39 -2.76
C ASN A 81 -19.48 -28.38 -3.33
N GLY A 82 -18.21 -27.98 -3.31
CA GLY A 82 -17.07 -28.77 -3.81
C GLY A 82 -16.89 -28.79 -5.34
N GLN A 83 -17.73 -28.10 -6.12
CA GLN A 83 -17.58 -27.99 -7.58
C GLN A 83 -16.48 -26.98 -7.94
N ALA A 84 -15.22 -27.41 -7.83
CA ALA A 84 -14.05 -26.56 -8.03
C ALA A 84 -13.96 -25.95 -9.45
N ASP A 85 -14.49 -26.64 -10.46
CA ASP A 85 -14.56 -26.19 -11.86
C ASP A 85 -15.37 -24.90 -12.05
N LYS A 86 -16.24 -24.56 -11.08
CA LYS A 86 -17.00 -23.30 -11.08
C LYS A 86 -16.25 -22.12 -10.48
N VAL A 87 -15.12 -22.36 -9.83
CA VAL A 87 -14.37 -21.35 -9.08
C VAL A 87 -13.21 -20.84 -9.92
N PHE A 88 -13.18 -19.52 -10.13
CA PHE A 88 -12.17 -18.80 -10.88
C PHE A 88 -11.46 -17.85 -9.92
N VAL A 89 -10.14 -17.95 -9.83
CA VAL A 89 -9.33 -17.11 -8.94
C VAL A 89 -8.35 -16.30 -9.77
N GLY A 90 -8.40 -14.98 -9.65
CA GLY A 90 -7.54 -14.07 -10.40
C GLY A 90 -7.01 -12.91 -9.56
N GLY A 91 -6.29 -11.99 -10.18
CA GLY A 91 -5.73 -10.81 -9.51
C GLY A 91 -4.22 -10.88 -9.26
N ILE A 92 -3.72 -9.95 -8.45
CA ILE A 92 -2.29 -9.64 -8.33
C ILE A 92 -1.52 -10.84 -7.75
N ALA A 93 -1.93 -11.36 -6.58
CA ALA A 93 -1.23 -12.48 -5.94
C ALA A 93 -1.34 -13.77 -6.77
N ALA A 94 -2.51 -14.11 -7.29
CA ALA A 94 -2.73 -15.28 -8.14
C ALA A 94 -1.86 -15.27 -9.41
N SER A 95 -1.52 -14.07 -9.90
CA SER A 95 -0.65 -13.90 -11.06
C SER A 95 0.84 -13.94 -10.71
N LEU A 96 1.25 -13.30 -9.60
CA LEU A 96 2.66 -13.22 -9.18
C LEU A 96 3.17 -14.50 -8.49
N MET A 97 2.26 -15.28 -7.90
CA MET A 97 2.54 -16.53 -7.20
C MET A 97 1.85 -17.73 -7.85
N HIS A 98 1.61 -17.66 -9.17
CA HIS A 98 0.76 -18.59 -9.90
C HIS A 98 1.02 -20.08 -9.61
N GLU A 99 2.29 -20.51 -9.70
CA GLU A 99 2.67 -21.91 -9.44
C GLU A 99 2.29 -22.36 -8.01
N ARG A 100 2.44 -21.50 -7.00
CA ARG A 100 2.05 -21.83 -5.63
C ARG A 100 0.55 -22.13 -5.51
N PHE A 101 -0.28 -21.36 -6.22
CA PHE A 101 -1.72 -21.59 -6.22
C PHE A 101 -2.08 -22.89 -6.93
N LEU A 102 -1.40 -23.22 -8.04
CA LEU A 102 -1.59 -24.48 -8.77
C LEU A 102 -1.14 -25.72 -7.97
N ASP A 103 -0.05 -25.59 -7.22
CA ASP A 103 0.54 -26.70 -6.44
C ASP A 103 -0.27 -27.06 -5.18
N GLU A 104 -1.20 -26.21 -4.76
CA GLU A 104 -2.00 -26.43 -3.56
C GLU A 104 -3.11 -27.47 -3.81
N ARG A 105 -2.90 -28.68 -3.29
CA ARG A 105 -3.75 -29.85 -3.58
C ARG A 105 -5.22 -29.64 -3.22
N ARG A 106 -5.53 -28.88 -2.18
CA ARG A 106 -6.92 -28.61 -1.76
C ARG A 106 -7.70 -27.75 -2.76
N TRP A 107 -7.01 -27.11 -3.71
CA TRP A 107 -7.62 -26.28 -4.75
C TRP A 107 -7.62 -26.94 -6.12
N HIS A 108 -7.38 -28.26 -6.18
CA HIS A 108 -7.41 -28.99 -7.44
C HIS A 108 -8.78 -28.85 -8.13
N GLY A 109 -8.77 -28.49 -9.41
CA GLY A 109 -9.98 -28.21 -10.20
C GLY A 109 -10.39 -26.73 -10.24
N ILE A 110 -9.86 -25.87 -9.35
CA ILE A 110 -10.06 -24.41 -9.45
C ILE A 110 -9.30 -23.88 -10.66
N ARG A 111 -9.90 -22.92 -11.36
CA ARG A 111 -9.24 -22.21 -12.46
C ARG A 111 -8.53 -20.96 -11.94
N PHE A 112 -7.20 -21.00 -11.90
CA PHE A 112 -6.38 -19.84 -11.58
C PHE A 112 -6.05 -19.05 -12.86
N ILE A 113 -6.44 -17.78 -12.92
CA ILE A 113 -6.21 -16.90 -14.07
C ILE A 113 -5.00 -16.00 -13.80
N LYS A 114 -4.04 -16.03 -14.71
CA LYS A 114 -2.80 -15.25 -14.64
C LYS A 114 -2.86 -14.06 -15.59
N GLY A 115 -2.53 -12.87 -15.07
CA GLY A 115 -2.41 -11.65 -15.87
C GLY A 115 -3.74 -10.92 -16.06
N LEU A 116 -3.77 -10.06 -17.08
CA LEU A 116 -4.92 -9.22 -17.41
C LEU A 116 -5.93 -9.96 -18.31
N LEU A 117 -7.20 -9.61 -18.19
CA LEU A 117 -8.28 -10.12 -19.06
C LEU A 117 -8.36 -9.30 -20.37
N SER A 118 -7.24 -9.25 -21.10
CA SER A 118 -7.03 -8.36 -22.27
C SER A 118 -7.42 -8.97 -23.61
N ASP A 119 -7.69 -10.27 -23.67
CA ASP A 119 -8.23 -10.95 -24.85
C ASP A 119 -9.76 -11.10 -24.73
N ALA A 120 -10.40 -11.64 -25.78
CA ALA A 120 -11.82 -11.95 -25.75
C ALA A 120 -12.22 -12.76 -24.50
N PRO A 121 -13.44 -12.59 -23.96
CA PRO A 121 -13.83 -13.14 -22.66
C PRO A 121 -13.56 -14.64 -22.49
N ALA A 122 -13.89 -15.47 -23.49
CA ALA A 122 -13.65 -16.90 -23.40
C ALA A 122 -12.16 -17.27 -23.36
N VAL A 123 -11.32 -16.54 -24.10
CA VAL A 123 -9.87 -16.74 -24.15
C VAL A 123 -9.24 -16.30 -22.83
N SER A 124 -9.56 -15.09 -22.36
CA SER A 124 -9.06 -14.54 -21.10
C SER A 124 -9.44 -15.39 -19.88
N LEU A 125 -10.66 -15.94 -19.89
CA LEU A 125 -11.14 -16.84 -18.84
C LEU A 125 -10.73 -18.31 -19.06
N GLN A 126 -10.02 -18.60 -20.16
CA GLN A 126 -9.54 -19.94 -20.55
C GLN A 126 -10.65 -20.99 -20.64
N LEU A 127 -11.85 -20.59 -21.05
CA LEU A 127 -13.03 -21.46 -21.08
C LEU A 127 -12.88 -22.56 -22.12
N ASP A 128 -13.29 -23.78 -21.78
CA ASP A 128 -13.27 -24.91 -22.70
C ASP A 128 -14.61 -25.04 -23.46
N GLU A 129 -14.54 -24.93 -24.79
CA GLU A 129 -15.68 -25.14 -25.68
C GLU A 129 -16.10 -26.61 -25.73
N PHE A 130 -15.16 -27.56 -25.65
CA PHE A 130 -15.46 -28.99 -25.68
C PHE A 130 -16.19 -29.46 -24.41
N ALA A 131 -15.91 -28.82 -23.28
CA ALA A 131 -16.62 -29.04 -22.02
C ALA A 131 -17.94 -28.26 -21.94
N GLU A 132 -18.33 -27.55 -23.00
CA GLU A 132 -19.52 -26.69 -23.08
C GLU A 132 -19.62 -25.68 -21.92
N GLU A 133 -18.47 -25.12 -21.50
CA GLU A 133 -18.43 -24.18 -20.39
C GLU A 133 -19.26 -22.93 -20.65
N LEU A 134 -19.78 -22.34 -19.56
CA LEU A 134 -20.62 -21.15 -19.65
C LEU A 134 -19.90 -20.00 -20.37
N TYR A 135 -20.42 -19.63 -21.56
CA TYR A 135 -19.88 -18.59 -22.45
C TYR A 135 -18.53 -18.90 -23.12
N SER A 136 -18.17 -20.18 -23.27
CA SER A 136 -16.97 -20.62 -24.02
C SER A 136 -16.94 -20.17 -25.48
N SER A 137 -18.10 -19.88 -26.09
CA SER A 137 -18.19 -19.37 -27.46
C SER A 137 -17.90 -17.88 -27.62
N ASP A 138 -17.68 -17.12 -26.53
CA ASP A 138 -17.38 -15.69 -26.59
C ASP A 138 -15.89 -15.40 -26.90
N THR A 139 -15.47 -15.84 -28.09
CA THR A 139 -14.08 -15.76 -28.57
C THR A 139 -13.77 -14.48 -29.35
N ASN A 140 -14.78 -13.63 -29.58
CA ASN A 140 -14.65 -12.37 -30.32
C ASN A 140 -15.26 -11.17 -29.58
N GLY A 141 -15.76 -11.35 -28.36
CA GLY A 141 -16.29 -10.27 -27.55
C GLY A 141 -15.21 -9.27 -27.15
N ARG A 142 -15.65 -8.05 -26.80
CA ARG A 142 -14.78 -7.02 -26.23
C ARG A 142 -14.07 -7.57 -24.97
N PRO A 143 -12.75 -7.37 -24.82
CA PRO A 143 -12.03 -7.80 -23.63
C PRO A 143 -12.68 -7.27 -22.35
N ILE A 144 -12.73 -8.11 -21.30
CA ILE A 144 -13.32 -7.72 -20.01
C ILE A 144 -12.55 -6.52 -19.43
N GLU A 145 -11.24 -6.45 -19.65
CA GLU A 145 -10.40 -5.34 -19.20
C GLU A 145 -10.83 -3.99 -19.80
N ASP A 146 -11.48 -3.95 -20.96
CA ASP A 146 -11.88 -2.70 -21.59
C ASP A 146 -13.32 -2.31 -21.26
N LEU A 147 -14.03 -3.08 -20.42
CA LEU A 147 -15.41 -2.78 -20.06
C LEU A 147 -15.52 -1.64 -19.04
N VAL A 148 -16.64 -0.91 -19.12
CA VAL A 148 -17.05 0.07 -18.12
C VAL A 148 -17.27 -0.66 -16.79
N PRO A 149 -16.63 -0.25 -15.68
CA PRO A 149 -16.76 -0.98 -14.42
C PRO A 149 -18.16 -0.80 -13.81
N ASP A 150 -18.73 -1.88 -13.28
CA ASP A 150 -20.03 -1.84 -12.64
C ASP A 150 -19.95 -1.31 -11.21
N TYR A 151 -20.43 -0.07 -10.99
CA TYR A 151 -20.43 0.56 -9.67
C TYR A 151 -21.56 0.05 -8.76
N ASP A 152 -22.62 -0.54 -9.31
CA ASP A 152 -23.79 -0.94 -8.51
C ASP A 152 -23.44 -2.08 -7.55
N ILE A 153 -22.46 -2.93 -7.89
CA ILE A 153 -22.02 -4.01 -7.00
C ILE A 153 -21.52 -3.48 -5.66
N LEU A 154 -20.96 -2.27 -5.62
CA LEU A 154 -20.43 -1.67 -4.39
C LEU A 154 -21.53 -1.35 -3.37
N SER A 155 -22.79 -1.25 -3.82
CA SER A 155 -23.96 -1.05 -2.94
C SER A 155 -24.48 -2.34 -2.31
N GLN A 156 -23.97 -3.51 -2.73
CA GLN A 156 -24.41 -4.81 -2.23
C GLN A 156 -23.77 -5.24 -0.91
N ILE A 157 -22.77 -4.48 -0.44
CA ILE A 157 -22.02 -4.74 0.78
C ILE A 157 -22.04 -3.52 1.72
N ASP A 158 -21.83 -3.76 3.01
CA ASP A 158 -21.77 -2.68 4.02
C ASP A 158 -20.43 -1.95 4.05
N TYR A 159 -19.37 -2.59 3.52
CA TYR A 159 -18.03 -2.00 3.50
C TYR A 159 -17.98 -0.77 2.60
N ARG A 160 -17.53 0.34 3.18
CA ARG A 160 -17.43 1.62 2.48
C ARG A 160 -15.98 1.91 2.16
N TYR A 161 -15.60 1.66 0.91
CA TYR A 161 -14.27 2.05 0.40
C TYR A 161 -14.03 3.56 0.63
N PRO A 162 -12.89 3.94 1.23
CA PRO A 162 -12.45 5.34 1.34
C PRO A 162 -12.49 6.08 0.00
N VAL A 163 -12.01 5.44 -1.08
CA VAL A 163 -12.09 5.97 -2.43
C VAL A 163 -13.25 5.29 -3.15
N ARG A 164 -14.41 5.95 -3.21
CA ARG A 164 -15.61 5.40 -3.88
C ARG A 164 -16.29 6.36 -4.85
N ASP A 165 -16.09 7.66 -4.68
CA ASP A 165 -16.71 8.71 -5.49
C ASP A 165 -15.74 9.21 -6.57
N ALA A 166 -15.30 8.28 -7.41
CA ALA A 166 -14.30 8.52 -8.42
C ALA A 166 -14.56 7.74 -9.71
N TYR A 167 -14.15 8.32 -10.84
CA TYR A 167 -13.88 7.55 -12.06
C TYR A 167 -12.58 6.77 -11.85
N PHE A 168 -12.66 5.44 -11.93
CA PHE A 168 -11.49 4.58 -11.94
C PHE A 168 -11.15 4.26 -13.39
N ALA A 169 -10.05 4.83 -13.86
CA ALA A 169 -9.68 4.74 -15.25
C ALA A 169 -8.21 4.43 -15.41
N TYR A 170 -7.87 4.08 -16.64
CA TYR A 170 -6.50 4.01 -17.07
C TYR A 170 -6.41 4.60 -18.47
N THR A 171 -5.26 5.19 -18.76
CA THR A 171 -4.90 5.67 -20.10
C THR A 171 -3.81 4.84 -20.75
N SER A 172 -3.16 4.00 -19.95
CA SER A 172 -2.14 3.04 -20.34
C SER A 172 -2.09 1.86 -19.36
N ARG A 173 -1.59 0.72 -19.86
CA ARG A 173 -1.20 -0.49 -19.09
C ARG A 173 0.29 -0.70 -19.22
N GLY A 174 0.87 -1.48 -18.32
CA GLY A 174 2.28 -1.84 -18.33
C GLY A 174 3.19 -0.67 -17.96
N CYS A 175 4.49 -0.88 -18.05
CA CYS A 175 5.46 0.17 -17.78
C CYS A 175 6.71 0.00 -18.65
N ILE A 176 7.32 1.10 -19.09
CA ILE A 176 8.61 1.07 -19.80
C ILE A 176 9.78 0.63 -18.92
N ARG A 177 9.58 0.59 -17.59
CA ARG A 177 10.62 0.23 -16.61
C ARG A 177 10.53 -1.25 -16.25
N LYS A 178 11.68 -1.83 -15.89
CA LYS A 178 11.81 -3.23 -15.46
C LYS A 178 12.36 -3.30 -14.03
N CYS A 179 11.79 -2.48 -13.14
CA CYS A 179 12.24 -2.42 -11.75
C CYS A 179 12.08 -3.80 -11.08
N HIS A 180 13.15 -4.32 -10.47
CA HIS A 180 13.18 -5.67 -9.90
C HIS A 180 12.16 -5.88 -8.76
N PHE A 181 11.89 -4.84 -7.98
CA PHE A 181 10.93 -4.86 -6.88
C PHE A 181 9.47 -4.80 -7.34
N CYS A 182 9.20 -4.50 -8.61
CA CYS A 182 7.87 -4.17 -9.11
C CYS A 182 7.18 -5.40 -9.72
N GLY A 183 5.87 -5.56 -9.44
CA GLY A 183 5.05 -6.60 -10.05
C GLY A 183 4.62 -6.31 -11.49
N VAL A 184 4.58 -5.04 -11.90
CA VAL A 184 4.02 -4.59 -13.19
C VAL A 184 4.64 -5.29 -14.41
N PRO A 185 5.98 -5.40 -14.56
CA PRO A 185 6.55 -6.06 -15.74
C PRO A 185 6.15 -7.53 -15.87
N LYS A 186 5.86 -8.21 -14.74
CA LYS A 186 5.41 -9.60 -14.72
C LYS A 186 3.90 -9.74 -14.98
N LEU A 187 3.12 -8.77 -14.52
CA LEU A 187 1.65 -8.77 -14.58
C LEU A 187 1.11 -8.23 -15.90
N GLU A 188 1.61 -7.06 -16.31
CA GLU A 188 1.07 -6.26 -17.40
C GLU A 188 2.02 -6.14 -18.59
N GLY A 189 3.33 -6.32 -18.35
CA GLY A 189 4.35 -6.27 -19.39
C GLY A 189 4.74 -4.84 -19.81
N MET A 190 5.08 -4.69 -21.10
CA MET A 190 5.50 -3.42 -21.69
C MET A 190 4.34 -2.43 -21.76
N GLN A 191 4.67 -1.14 -21.69
CA GLN A 191 3.65 -0.11 -21.72
C GLN A 191 2.87 -0.11 -23.06
N ARG A 192 1.55 -0.01 -22.96
CA ARG A 192 0.63 0.18 -24.09
C ARG A 192 -0.46 1.17 -23.70
N ASP A 193 -0.87 2.02 -24.64
CA ASP A 193 -2.00 2.93 -24.44
C ASP A 193 -3.32 2.15 -24.47
N THR A 194 -4.34 2.66 -23.78
CA THR A 194 -5.70 2.11 -23.76
C THR A 194 -6.66 2.94 -24.60
N GLU A 195 -7.94 2.55 -24.63
CA GLU A 195 -9.01 3.33 -25.27
C GLU A 195 -9.18 4.74 -24.67
N SER A 196 -10.02 5.56 -25.30
CA SER A 196 -10.26 6.96 -24.90
C SER A 196 -10.79 7.07 -23.48
N LEU A 197 -10.15 7.93 -22.68
CA LEU A 197 -10.60 8.28 -21.34
C LEU A 197 -11.99 8.95 -21.39
N THR A 198 -12.20 9.78 -22.40
CA THR A 198 -13.46 10.51 -22.61
C THR A 198 -14.66 9.57 -22.75
N ASP A 199 -14.52 8.52 -23.56
CA ASP A 199 -15.61 7.57 -23.78
C ASP A 199 -15.94 6.78 -22.51
N LEU A 200 -14.92 6.36 -21.76
CA LEU A 200 -15.11 5.70 -20.47
C LEU A 200 -15.84 6.60 -19.46
N VAL A 201 -15.43 7.86 -19.32
CA VAL A 201 -16.05 8.80 -18.37
C VAL A 201 -17.50 9.08 -18.76
N ARG A 202 -17.79 9.29 -20.05
CA ARG A 202 -19.16 9.49 -20.54
C ARG A 202 -20.05 8.29 -20.29
N ALA A 203 -19.55 7.08 -20.53
CA ALA A 203 -20.31 5.85 -20.26
C ALA A 203 -20.56 5.64 -18.75
N ILE A 204 -19.60 5.99 -17.88
CA ILE A 204 -19.82 5.98 -16.42
C ILE A 204 -20.88 7.01 -16.03
N ASP A 205 -20.85 8.21 -16.60
CA ASP A 205 -21.82 9.26 -16.32
C ASP A 205 -23.24 8.86 -16.73
N GLU A 206 -23.38 8.27 -17.92
CA GLU A 206 -24.66 7.80 -18.44
C GLU A 206 -25.31 6.76 -17.51
N HIS A 207 -24.51 5.85 -16.96
CA HIS A 207 -25.03 4.74 -16.16
C HIS A 207 -25.15 5.04 -14.67
N TYR A 208 -24.20 5.80 -14.12
CA TYR A 208 -24.02 5.95 -12.67
C TYR A 208 -23.95 7.40 -12.20
N GLY A 209 -24.11 8.35 -13.13
CA GLY A 209 -24.00 9.77 -12.87
C GLY A 209 -22.57 10.23 -12.56
N PRO A 210 -22.38 11.56 -12.45
CA PRO A 210 -21.06 12.16 -12.31
C PRO A 210 -20.37 11.78 -11.01
N LYS A 211 -19.09 11.45 -11.14
CA LYS A 211 -18.16 11.17 -10.02
C LYS A 211 -17.32 12.39 -9.71
N LYS A 212 -16.94 12.53 -8.44
CA LYS A 212 -16.20 13.68 -7.95
C LYS A 212 -14.77 13.71 -8.50
N ASP A 213 -14.03 12.62 -8.33
CA ASP A 213 -12.60 12.54 -8.65
C ASP A 213 -12.31 11.70 -9.89
N LEU A 214 -11.14 11.91 -10.49
CA LEU A 214 -10.56 11.05 -11.52
C LEU A 214 -9.31 10.39 -10.95
N ILE A 215 -9.35 9.07 -10.80
CA ILE A 215 -8.22 8.27 -10.30
C ILE A 215 -7.69 7.47 -11.48
N LEU A 216 -6.52 7.88 -11.99
CA LEU A 216 -5.81 7.12 -13.00
C LEU A 216 -4.89 6.12 -12.32
N MET A 217 -5.09 4.85 -12.69
CA MET A 217 -4.38 3.72 -12.13
C MET A 217 -3.15 3.32 -12.97
N ASP A 218 -2.80 4.13 -13.98
CA ASP A 218 -1.61 4.01 -14.82
C ASP A 218 -0.34 3.84 -14.01
N ASN A 219 0.50 2.86 -14.39
CA ASN A 219 1.79 2.64 -13.72
C ASN A 219 2.83 3.73 -14.03
N ASN A 220 2.70 4.41 -15.17
CA ASN A 220 3.58 5.52 -15.56
C ASN A 220 2.96 6.38 -16.69
N VAL A 221 1.99 7.22 -16.37
CA VAL A 221 1.27 8.03 -17.38
C VAL A 221 2.19 8.96 -18.18
N VAL A 222 3.26 9.49 -17.56
CA VAL A 222 4.20 10.42 -18.22
C VAL A 222 5.10 9.74 -19.26
N ALA A 223 5.13 8.40 -19.27
CA ALA A 223 5.83 7.63 -20.29
C ALA A 223 4.97 7.35 -21.54
N SER A 224 3.67 7.66 -21.52
CA SER A 224 2.82 7.52 -22.71
C SER A 224 3.22 8.52 -23.79
N ALA A 225 3.29 8.06 -25.04
CA ALA A 225 3.48 8.94 -26.19
C ALA A 225 2.31 9.92 -26.38
N ARG A 226 1.13 9.55 -25.88
CA ARG A 226 -0.10 10.35 -25.89
C ARG A 226 -0.25 11.26 -24.68
N PHE A 227 0.78 11.45 -23.86
CA PHE A 227 0.70 12.23 -22.61
C PHE A 227 -0.04 13.57 -22.77
N LYS A 228 0.30 14.39 -23.79
CA LYS A 228 -0.37 15.67 -24.03
C LYS A 228 -1.85 15.52 -24.38
N GLU A 229 -2.20 14.51 -25.17
CA GLU A 229 -3.59 14.20 -25.51
C GLU A 229 -4.36 13.76 -24.27
N ILE A 230 -3.76 12.92 -23.42
CA ILE A 230 -4.35 12.48 -22.15
C ILE A 230 -4.65 13.68 -21.25
N ILE A 231 -3.69 14.61 -21.08
CA ILE A 231 -3.94 15.83 -20.29
C ILE A 231 -5.03 16.70 -20.95
N ALA A 232 -5.07 16.79 -22.28
CA ALA A 232 -6.14 17.50 -22.98
C ALA A 232 -7.52 16.87 -22.74
N GLU A 233 -7.65 15.54 -22.84
CA GLU A 233 -8.89 14.81 -22.53
C GLU A 233 -9.34 15.09 -21.08
N ILE A 234 -8.42 15.07 -20.11
CA ILE A 234 -8.72 15.38 -18.71
C ILE A 234 -9.28 16.80 -18.57
N ARG A 235 -8.70 17.79 -19.25
CA ARG A 235 -9.21 19.18 -19.23
C ARG A 235 -10.58 19.29 -19.88
N ASP A 236 -10.79 18.63 -21.02
CA ASP A 236 -12.05 18.67 -21.78
C ASP A 236 -13.20 18.01 -20.99
N LEU A 237 -12.88 17.04 -20.13
CA LEU A 237 -13.79 16.45 -19.14
C LEU A 237 -14.05 17.34 -17.91
N GLY A 238 -13.49 18.56 -17.88
CA GLY A 238 -13.70 19.55 -16.83
C GLY A 238 -12.89 19.33 -15.56
N PHE A 239 -11.81 18.56 -15.60
CA PHE A 239 -10.87 18.39 -14.48
C PHE A 239 -9.74 19.43 -14.52
N VAL A 240 -10.12 20.70 -14.58
CA VAL A 240 -9.22 21.86 -14.59
C VAL A 240 -8.96 22.39 -13.16
N PRO A 241 -7.91 23.19 -12.92
CA PRO A 241 -7.59 23.72 -11.60
C PRO A 241 -8.80 24.41 -10.94
N GLY A 242 -9.05 24.08 -9.67
CA GLY A 242 -10.17 24.63 -8.90
C GLY A 242 -11.55 24.08 -9.27
N ALA A 243 -11.64 23.08 -10.16
CA ALA A 243 -12.91 22.45 -10.53
C ALA A 243 -13.67 21.92 -9.31
N LYS A 244 -14.99 22.11 -9.34
CA LYS A 244 -15.92 21.64 -8.31
C LYS A 244 -17.08 20.90 -8.95
N LEU A 245 -17.60 19.90 -8.26
CA LEU A 245 -18.81 19.19 -8.63
C LEU A 245 -19.97 19.69 -7.75
N MET A 246 -21.01 20.24 -8.37
CA MET A 246 -22.27 20.54 -7.71
C MET A 246 -23.25 19.39 -7.96
N ARG A 247 -23.69 18.70 -6.90
CA ARG A 247 -24.69 17.64 -7.02
C ARG A 247 -26.11 18.23 -6.96
N PRO A 248 -27.09 17.63 -7.64
CA PRO A 248 -28.50 17.99 -7.45
C PRO A 248 -28.88 17.94 -5.96
N GLY A 249 -29.45 19.03 -5.45
CA GLY A 249 -29.85 19.15 -4.04
C GLY A 249 -28.72 19.45 -3.04
N ALA A 250 -27.46 19.49 -3.47
CA ALA A 250 -26.35 19.88 -2.60
C ALA A 250 -26.30 21.41 -2.44
N LYS A 251 -26.06 21.88 -1.21
CA LYS A 251 -25.89 23.32 -0.91
C LYS A 251 -24.48 23.83 -1.24
N VAL A 252 -23.50 22.94 -1.27
CA VAL A 252 -22.08 23.27 -1.42
C VAL A 252 -21.48 22.35 -2.47
N ALA A 253 -20.76 22.94 -3.42
CA ALA A 253 -20.01 22.18 -4.41
C ALA A 253 -18.74 21.59 -3.79
N VAL A 254 -18.45 20.33 -4.11
CA VAL A 254 -17.27 19.61 -3.61
C VAL A 254 -16.11 19.76 -4.59
N GLN A 255 -14.88 19.94 -4.09
CA GLN A 255 -13.71 20.03 -4.96
C GLN A 255 -13.45 18.70 -5.66
N ARG A 256 -13.09 18.78 -6.95
CA ARG A 256 -12.66 17.64 -7.75
C ARG A 256 -11.14 17.49 -7.68
N ARG A 257 -10.67 16.27 -7.91
CA ARG A 257 -9.26 15.93 -7.91
C ARG A 257 -8.93 14.97 -9.05
N VAL A 258 -7.76 15.15 -9.65
CA VAL A 258 -7.10 14.12 -10.44
C VAL A 258 -6.00 13.53 -9.58
N ASP A 259 -5.91 12.20 -9.50
CA ASP A 259 -4.83 11.48 -8.82
C ASP A 259 -4.23 10.44 -9.77
N PHE A 260 -2.92 10.56 -10.00
CA PHE A 260 -2.14 9.52 -10.66
C PHE A 260 -1.61 8.58 -9.59
N ASN A 261 -2.42 7.58 -9.26
CA ASN A 261 -2.30 6.84 -8.00
C ASN A 261 -0.96 6.09 -7.84
N GLN A 262 -0.40 5.55 -8.93
CA GLN A 262 0.89 4.84 -8.91
C GLN A 262 2.11 5.78 -8.90
N GLY A 263 1.89 7.08 -9.06
CA GLY A 263 2.95 8.07 -9.18
C GLY A 263 3.53 8.22 -10.59
N VAL A 264 4.39 9.22 -10.75
CA VAL A 264 5.03 9.59 -12.01
C VAL A 264 6.56 9.56 -11.91
N ASP A 265 7.22 9.30 -13.04
CA ASP A 265 8.67 9.05 -13.11
C ASP A 265 9.48 10.36 -13.12
N ALA A 266 10.18 10.63 -12.02
CA ALA A 266 11.08 11.78 -11.87
C ALA A 266 12.10 11.90 -13.02
N ARG A 267 12.58 10.77 -13.57
CA ARG A 267 13.58 10.75 -14.66
C ARG A 267 13.02 11.20 -16.01
N ILE A 268 11.70 11.23 -16.14
CA ILE A 268 11.02 11.79 -17.31
C ILE A 268 10.70 13.26 -17.05
N LEU A 269 10.07 13.55 -15.91
CA LEU A 269 9.70 14.91 -15.52
C LEU A 269 10.87 15.90 -15.54
N CYS A 270 12.05 15.48 -15.07
CA CYS A 270 13.21 16.35 -14.98
C CYS A 270 13.81 16.73 -16.34
N LYS A 271 13.48 16.02 -17.42
CA LYS A 271 14.09 16.22 -18.74
C LYS A 271 13.47 17.37 -19.51
N ASP A 272 12.17 17.59 -19.33
CA ASP A 272 11.43 18.63 -20.04
C ASP A 272 10.37 19.25 -19.11
N PRO A 273 10.49 20.56 -18.79
CA PRO A 273 9.48 21.29 -18.02
C PRO A 273 8.06 21.23 -18.60
N MET A 274 7.90 20.89 -19.89
CA MET A 274 6.60 20.67 -20.53
C MET A 274 5.70 19.74 -19.72
N TYR A 275 6.22 18.65 -19.14
CA TYR A 275 5.40 17.73 -18.36
C TYR A 275 4.72 18.44 -17.19
N LEU A 276 5.49 19.16 -16.37
CA LEU A 276 4.97 19.87 -15.20
C LEU A 276 4.01 20.99 -15.61
N ARG A 277 4.31 21.68 -16.72
CA ARG A 277 3.43 22.71 -17.29
C ARG A 277 2.07 22.13 -17.67
N GLU A 278 2.03 20.99 -18.34
CA GLU A 278 0.77 20.31 -18.68
C GLU A 278 0.04 19.82 -17.41
N LEU A 279 0.76 19.23 -16.44
CA LEU A 279 0.15 18.78 -15.18
C LEU A 279 -0.46 19.92 -14.37
N ALA A 280 0.11 21.12 -14.42
CA ALA A 280 -0.45 22.30 -13.77
C ALA A 280 -1.79 22.76 -14.38
N THR A 281 -2.13 22.29 -15.58
CA THR A 281 -3.40 22.64 -16.26
C THR A 281 -4.60 21.79 -15.87
N ILE A 282 -4.43 20.85 -14.94
CA ILE A 282 -5.51 19.99 -14.40
C ILE A 282 -5.60 20.12 -12.87
N CYS A 283 -6.71 19.71 -12.26
CA CYS A 283 -6.85 19.69 -10.80
C CYS A 283 -6.09 18.50 -10.15
N LEU A 284 -4.82 18.32 -10.51
CA LEU A 284 -3.94 17.28 -9.95
C LEU A 284 -3.64 17.59 -8.48
N LYS A 285 -3.95 16.64 -7.60
CA LYS A 285 -3.60 16.74 -6.18
C LYS A 285 -3.58 15.34 -5.53
N PRO A 286 -2.53 14.97 -4.78
CA PRO A 286 -1.18 15.52 -4.88
C PRO A 286 -0.51 15.13 -6.21
N LEU A 287 0.57 15.83 -6.57
CA LEU A 287 1.53 15.31 -7.55
C LEU A 287 2.41 14.24 -6.88
N ARG A 288 2.20 12.97 -7.26
CA ARG A 288 2.95 11.83 -6.71
C ARG A 288 4.21 11.54 -7.53
N ILE A 289 5.41 11.89 -7.06
CA ILE A 289 6.67 11.63 -7.80
C ILE A 289 7.42 10.47 -7.13
N ALA A 290 7.76 9.42 -7.87
CA ALA A 290 8.47 8.27 -7.31
C ALA A 290 9.91 8.62 -6.85
N PHE A 291 10.29 8.21 -5.63
CA PHE A 291 11.63 8.45 -5.06
C PHE A 291 12.19 7.22 -4.32
N ASP A 292 12.27 6.09 -5.02
CA ASP A 292 12.57 4.79 -4.41
C ASP A 292 14.04 4.55 -4.06
N HIS A 293 14.99 5.33 -4.59
CA HIS A 293 16.43 5.17 -4.30
C HIS A 293 17.24 6.45 -4.57
N LEU A 294 18.39 6.59 -3.92
CA LEU A 294 19.25 7.79 -4.07
C LEU A 294 19.79 8.00 -5.49
N GLY A 295 19.90 6.93 -6.29
CA GLY A 295 20.30 7.04 -7.70
C GLY A 295 19.38 7.94 -8.54
N VAL A 296 18.14 8.22 -8.10
CA VAL A 296 17.22 9.18 -8.76
C VAL A 296 17.13 10.53 -8.03
N LYS A 297 17.99 10.81 -7.04
CA LYS A 297 17.99 12.06 -6.27
C LYS A 297 18.01 13.31 -7.15
N LYS A 298 18.96 13.41 -8.09
CA LYS A 298 19.07 14.58 -8.99
C LYS A 298 17.81 14.75 -9.87
N PRO A 299 17.33 13.72 -10.60
CA PRO A 299 16.06 13.80 -11.30
C PRO A 299 14.87 14.21 -10.41
N TYR A 300 14.79 13.64 -9.20
CA TYR A 300 13.71 13.92 -8.25
C TYR A 300 13.71 15.38 -7.83
N GLU A 301 14.85 15.88 -7.34
CA GLU A 301 14.99 17.27 -6.91
C GLU A 301 14.65 18.26 -8.03
N GLN A 302 15.15 18.01 -9.24
CA GLN A 302 14.86 18.85 -10.41
C GLN A 302 13.37 18.85 -10.75
N ALA A 303 12.72 17.68 -10.72
CA ALA A 303 11.29 17.56 -10.99
C ALA A 303 10.44 18.31 -9.94
N VAL A 304 10.82 18.26 -8.66
CA VAL A 304 10.16 19.01 -7.58
C VAL A 304 10.32 20.52 -7.78
N ARG A 305 11.53 21.00 -8.12
CA ARG A 305 11.78 22.42 -8.38
C ARG A 305 10.96 22.93 -9.57
N TYR A 306 10.88 22.16 -10.66
CA TYR A 306 9.98 22.50 -11.77
C TYR A 306 8.51 22.48 -11.35
N ALA A 307 8.07 21.49 -10.55
CA ALA A 307 6.70 21.46 -10.06
C ALA A 307 6.36 22.74 -9.28
N ALA A 308 7.24 23.17 -8.37
CA ALA A 308 7.08 24.42 -7.62
C ALA A 308 7.01 25.65 -8.53
N GLU A 309 7.88 25.73 -9.54
CA GLU A 309 7.91 26.82 -10.54
C GLU A 309 6.56 26.97 -11.28
N TYR A 310 5.91 25.85 -11.61
CA TYR A 310 4.60 25.84 -12.29
C TYR A 310 3.40 25.85 -11.32
N GLY A 311 3.62 26.11 -10.02
CA GLY A 311 2.54 26.24 -9.03
C GLY A 311 1.96 24.92 -8.52
N LEU A 312 2.63 23.79 -8.76
CA LEU A 312 2.30 22.50 -8.18
C LEU A 312 2.97 22.38 -6.80
N THR A 313 2.30 22.87 -5.76
CA THR A 313 2.87 23.03 -4.42
C THR A 313 2.49 21.93 -3.43
N GLU A 314 1.64 20.98 -3.82
CA GLU A 314 1.25 19.82 -3.00
C GLU A 314 1.72 18.53 -3.68
N LEU A 315 2.75 17.92 -3.12
CA LEU A 315 3.40 16.75 -3.67
C LEU A 315 3.45 15.62 -2.64
N SER A 316 3.54 14.40 -3.13
CA SER A 316 3.88 13.27 -2.29
C SER A 316 4.80 12.29 -3.01
N ASN A 317 5.35 11.35 -2.28
CA ASN A 317 6.12 10.25 -2.87
C ASN A 317 5.91 8.95 -2.10
N TYR A 318 6.01 7.85 -2.84
CA TYR A 318 6.27 6.54 -2.24
C TYR A 318 7.79 6.39 -2.12
N MET A 319 8.25 5.91 -0.96
CA MET A 319 9.66 5.66 -0.71
C MET A 319 9.86 4.20 -0.34
N LEU A 320 10.25 3.38 -1.32
CA LEU A 320 10.66 2.02 -1.05
C LEU A 320 11.87 2.00 -0.10
N TYR A 321 11.84 1.17 0.93
CA TYR A 321 13.01 0.85 1.75
C TYR A 321 13.13 -0.66 1.96
N ASN A 322 14.24 -1.13 2.56
CA ASN A 322 14.48 -2.54 2.84
C ASN A 322 14.71 -3.40 1.58
N PHE A 323 15.11 -2.82 0.45
CA PHE A 323 15.43 -3.57 -0.77
C PHE A 323 16.94 -3.80 -0.92
N HIS A 324 17.66 -2.80 -1.42
CA HIS A 324 19.13 -2.75 -1.47
C HIS A 324 19.70 -1.56 -0.69
N ASP A 325 18.81 -0.75 -0.11
CA ASP A 325 19.09 0.45 0.63
C ASP A 325 19.20 0.15 2.14
N GLY A 326 19.97 0.95 2.85
CA GLY A 326 20.08 0.91 4.32
C GLY A 326 19.29 2.04 5.00
N PRO A 327 19.30 2.09 6.34
CA PRO A 327 18.69 3.18 7.09
C PRO A 327 19.15 4.59 6.66
N GLU A 328 20.44 4.76 6.36
CA GLU A 328 21.02 6.02 5.90
C GLU A 328 20.42 6.48 4.58
N ASP A 329 20.29 5.57 3.61
CA ASP A 329 19.71 5.84 2.29
C ASP A 329 18.25 6.30 2.38
N LEU A 330 17.46 5.70 3.29
CA LEU A 330 16.09 6.13 3.54
C LEU A 330 16.05 7.50 4.22
N PHE A 331 16.88 7.71 5.24
CA PHE A 331 16.95 8.97 5.96
C PHE A 331 17.30 10.15 5.04
N GLU A 332 18.29 9.99 4.17
CA GLU A 332 18.69 11.04 3.23
C GLU A 332 17.54 11.43 2.30
N ARG A 333 16.78 10.47 1.80
CA ARG A 333 15.60 10.74 0.95
C ARG A 333 14.50 11.46 1.72
N MET A 334 14.23 11.05 2.96
CA MET A 334 13.26 11.73 3.82
C MET A 334 13.68 13.16 4.14
N ARG A 335 14.96 13.37 4.52
CA ARG A 335 15.50 14.69 4.85
C ARG A 335 15.50 15.65 3.66
N LEU A 336 15.77 15.15 2.46
CA LEU A 336 15.71 15.95 1.22
C LEU A 336 14.33 16.57 1.02
N ASN A 337 13.25 15.85 1.27
CA ASN A 337 11.89 16.39 1.13
C ASN A 337 11.62 17.52 2.12
N VAL A 338 12.13 17.40 3.35
CA VAL A 338 12.06 18.47 4.36
C VAL A 338 12.82 19.70 3.88
N THR A 339 14.05 19.52 3.40
CA THR A 339 14.85 20.61 2.84
C THR A 339 14.13 21.30 1.67
N LEU A 340 13.52 20.53 0.76
CA LEU A 340 12.77 21.09 -0.36
C LEU A 340 11.50 21.84 0.08
N ASN A 341 10.83 21.41 1.14
CA ASN A 341 9.72 22.17 1.73
C ASN A 341 10.19 23.50 2.30
N GLU A 342 11.29 23.50 3.06
CA GLU A 342 11.89 24.70 3.67
C GLU A 342 12.35 25.70 2.60
N GLU A 343 13.01 25.23 1.54
CA GLU A 343 13.55 26.07 0.47
C GLU A 343 12.47 26.66 -0.45
N LEU A 344 11.46 25.86 -0.80
CA LEU A 344 10.50 26.21 -1.86
C LEU A 344 9.14 26.68 -1.32
N GLY A 345 8.89 26.57 -0.01
CA GLY A 345 7.60 26.91 0.58
C GLY A 345 6.45 26.02 0.08
N ILE A 346 6.75 24.76 -0.25
CA ILE A 346 5.80 23.76 -0.74
C ILE A 346 5.49 22.72 0.35
N ARG A 347 4.53 21.83 0.06
CA ARG A 347 4.15 20.72 0.92
C ARG A 347 4.43 19.38 0.24
N ILE A 348 5.52 18.74 0.65
CA ILE A 348 5.88 17.36 0.31
C ILE A 348 5.68 16.51 1.55
N TRP A 349 4.89 15.44 1.44
CA TRP A 349 4.84 14.38 2.45
C TRP A 349 5.19 13.04 1.81
N SER A 350 5.66 12.11 2.62
CA SER A 350 6.18 10.85 2.10
C SER A 350 5.56 9.64 2.74
N PHE A 351 5.50 8.56 1.98
CA PHE A 351 5.01 7.27 2.41
C PHE A 351 6.11 6.21 2.28
N PRO A 352 6.87 5.94 3.35
CA PRO A 352 7.81 4.83 3.36
C PRO A 352 7.08 3.50 3.19
N MET A 353 7.52 2.70 2.22
CA MET A 353 6.96 1.40 1.90
C MET A 353 8.05 0.33 2.08
N ARG A 354 7.83 -0.58 3.04
CA ARG A 354 8.77 -1.68 3.26
C ARG A 354 8.71 -2.64 2.08
N TYR A 355 9.85 -2.86 1.43
CA TYR A 355 9.95 -3.84 0.37
C TYR A 355 9.61 -5.23 0.88
N GLN A 356 8.74 -5.92 0.12
CA GLN A 356 8.45 -7.33 0.23
C GLN A 356 8.59 -7.95 -1.17
N PRO A 357 9.25 -9.11 -1.31
CA PRO A 357 9.31 -9.81 -2.58
C PRO A 357 7.90 -10.10 -3.10
N THR A 358 7.66 -9.80 -4.37
CA THR A 358 6.34 -9.84 -4.99
C THR A 358 5.71 -11.23 -5.05
N ASN A 359 6.43 -12.28 -4.68
CA ASN A 359 5.97 -13.67 -4.67
C ASN A 359 6.01 -14.30 -3.27
N ARG A 360 6.15 -13.48 -2.22
CA ARG A 360 6.23 -13.95 -0.84
C ARG A 360 4.83 -13.96 -0.18
N PRO A 361 4.44 -15.05 0.50
CA PRO A 361 3.12 -15.18 1.13
C PRO A 361 2.98 -14.48 2.49
N ASN A 362 4.03 -13.81 2.99
CA ASN A 362 4.04 -13.09 4.28
C ASN A 362 4.97 -11.87 4.25
N ARG A 363 4.96 -11.06 5.32
CA ARG A 363 5.74 -9.81 5.43
C ARG A 363 7.12 -9.96 6.08
N GLY A 364 7.65 -11.18 6.15
CA GLY A 364 8.87 -11.49 6.89
C GLY A 364 10.19 -11.15 6.17
N HIS A 365 10.20 -10.42 5.06
CA HIS A 365 11.45 -10.12 4.35
C HIS A 365 12.30 -9.06 5.08
N ILE A 366 13.58 -9.36 5.27
CA ILE A 366 14.59 -8.48 5.83
C ILE A 366 15.66 -8.31 4.75
N GLY A 367 15.93 -7.07 4.37
CA GLY A 367 16.95 -6.70 3.39
C GLY A 367 18.36 -6.72 4.01
N GLU A 368 19.37 -6.83 3.17
CA GLU A 368 20.77 -7.08 3.59
C GLU A 368 21.36 -6.03 4.53
N LYS A 369 20.86 -4.77 4.45
CA LYS A 369 21.36 -3.63 5.22
C LYS A 369 20.47 -3.25 6.40
N TRP A 370 19.45 -4.05 6.69
CA TRP A 370 18.50 -3.81 7.77
C TRP A 370 18.51 -4.97 8.74
N SER A 371 18.37 -4.69 10.03
CA SER A 371 18.04 -5.72 11.00
C SER A 371 16.53 -5.83 11.17
N ARG A 372 16.06 -6.96 11.74
CA ARG A 372 14.66 -7.10 12.13
C ARG A 372 14.24 -6.00 13.09
N TYR A 373 15.05 -5.74 14.12
CA TYR A 373 14.73 -4.76 15.14
C TYR A 373 14.58 -3.34 14.56
N GLN A 374 15.46 -2.96 13.63
CA GLN A 374 15.37 -1.66 12.94
C GLN A 374 14.10 -1.55 12.08
N LEU A 375 13.72 -2.62 11.37
CA LEU A 375 12.50 -2.63 10.56
C LEU A 375 11.25 -2.50 11.43
N ARG A 376 11.24 -3.16 12.60
CA ARG A 376 10.17 -3.00 13.58
C ARG A 376 10.18 -1.60 14.18
N SER A 377 11.33 -1.06 14.55
CA SER A 377 11.48 0.31 15.05
C SER A 377 10.94 1.34 14.04
N MET A 378 11.29 1.21 12.76
CA MET A 378 10.75 2.05 11.68
C MET A 378 9.21 1.92 11.58
N GLN A 379 8.67 0.70 11.69
CA GLN A 379 7.23 0.49 11.72
C GLN A 379 6.58 1.20 12.92
N ILE A 380 7.19 1.17 14.10
CA ILE A 380 6.69 1.87 15.29
C ILE A 380 6.71 3.40 15.10
N VAL A 381 7.79 3.95 14.53
CA VAL A 381 7.84 5.39 14.16
C VAL A 381 6.69 5.72 13.20
N LEU A 382 6.46 4.87 12.20
CA LEU A 382 5.37 5.05 11.26
C LEU A 382 3.99 4.93 11.92
N GLN A 383 3.79 4.02 12.87
CA GLN A 383 2.53 3.92 13.62
C GLN A 383 2.26 5.21 14.42
N ALA A 384 3.28 5.73 15.11
CA ALA A 384 3.18 6.98 15.87
C ALA A 384 2.93 8.21 14.97
N THR A 385 3.36 8.16 13.71
CA THR A 385 3.18 9.22 12.72
C THR A 385 2.04 8.95 11.73
N HIS A 386 1.19 7.95 11.99
CA HIS A 386 0.08 7.52 11.14
C HIS A 386 0.46 7.15 9.69
N GLY A 387 1.66 6.61 9.49
CA GLY A 387 2.18 6.10 8.23
C GLY A 387 2.78 7.16 7.31
N ILE A 388 2.97 8.38 7.81
CA ILE A 388 3.36 9.54 7.02
C ILE A 388 4.64 10.16 7.57
N VAL A 389 5.59 10.42 6.69
CA VAL A 389 6.70 11.32 6.98
C VAL A 389 6.23 12.72 6.62
N SER A 390 5.93 13.53 7.64
CA SER A 390 5.50 14.91 7.46
C SER A 390 6.61 15.76 6.86
N GLY A 391 6.21 16.71 6.03
CA GLY A 391 7.09 17.74 5.53
C GLY A 391 7.42 18.85 6.55
N ALA A 392 6.71 18.89 7.68
CA ALA A 392 6.90 19.89 8.72
C ALA A 392 8.23 19.64 9.49
N PRO A 393 9.19 20.57 9.49
CA PRO A 393 10.53 20.33 10.02
C PRO A 393 10.56 19.87 11.48
N ASP A 394 9.80 20.52 12.38
CA ASP A 394 9.81 20.18 13.80
C ASP A 394 9.25 18.77 14.07
N PHE A 395 8.15 18.43 13.39
CA PHE A 395 7.56 17.09 13.48
C PHE A 395 8.50 16.04 12.91
N PHE A 396 9.14 16.33 11.77
CA PHE A 396 10.11 15.44 11.16
C PHE A 396 11.30 15.18 12.09
N LYS A 397 11.91 16.24 12.64
CA LYS A 397 13.07 16.13 13.53
C LYS A 397 12.72 15.37 14.81
N HIS A 398 11.51 15.56 15.35
CA HIS A 398 11.05 14.80 16.50
C HIS A 398 10.89 13.30 16.20
N ALA A 399 10.30 12.97 15.06
CA ALA A 399 10.02 11.57 14.70
C ALA A 399 11.26 10.81 14.17
N PHE A 400 12.11 11.47 13.38
CA PHE A 400 13.19 10.83 12.61
C PHE A 400 14.59 11.37 12.92
N GLY A 401 14.72 12.50 13.64
CA GLY A 401 16.01 13.15 13.89
C GLY A 401 16.39 14.20 12.84
N ASP A 402 17.41 15.01 13.11
CA ASP A 402 17.92 16.03 12.14
C ASP A 402 19.14 15.52 11.37
N THR A 403 19.91 14.59 11.96
CA THR A 403 21.03 13.89 11.30
C THR A 403 20.81 12.38 11.22
N PHE A 404 21.62 11.70 10.39
CA PHE A 404 21.56 10.25 10.32
C PHE A 404 21.90 9.59 11.66
N GLU A 405 22.82 10.16 12.43
CA GLU A 405 23.17 9.66 13.76
C GLU A 405 21.98 9.73 14.71
N ASP A 406 21.14 10.76 14.62
CA ASP A 406 19.90 10.86 15.39
C ASP A 406 18.93 9.73 14.98
N TYR A 407 18.75 9.54 13.68
CA TYR A 407 17.89 8.50 13.13
C TYR A 407 18.36 7.09 13.51
N ALA A 408 19.66 6.82 13.41
CA ALA A 408 20.26 5.56 13.80
C ALA A 408 20.06 5.30 15.31
N ARG A 409 20.17 6.34 16.16
CA ARG A 409 19.84 6.21 17.58
C ARG A 409 18.35 5.91 17.79
N ILE A 410 17.46 6.56 17.04
CA ILE A 410 16.01 6.32 17.10
C ILE A 410 15.68 4.85 16.79
N LEU A 411 16.25 4.30 15.72
CA LEU A 411 16.05 2.91 15.32
C LEU A 411 16.64 1.88 16.30
N MET A 412 17.45 2.31 17.26
CA MET A 412 18.00 1.48 18.32
C MET A 412 17.22 1.61 19.64
N MET A 413 16.31 2.56 19.78
CA MET A 413 15.60 2.77 21.04
C MET A 413 14.60 1.64 21.31
N PRO A 414 14.30 1.36 22.59
CA PRO A 414 13.15 0.56 22.99
C PRO A 414 11.87 1.03 22.27
N HIS A 415 11.09 0.08 21.74
CA HIS A 415 9.89 0.39 20.96
C HIS A 415 8.87 1.22 21.75
N ASP A 416 8.75 1.00 23.06
CA ASP A 416 7.86 1.79 23.92
C ASP A 416 8.29 3.26 24.01
N PHE A 417 9.61 3.52 24.00
CA PHE A 417 10.16 4.88 23.96
C PHE A 417 9.98 5.54 22.59
N ILE A 418 9.98 4.76 21.50
CA ILE A 418 9.65 5.29 20.16
C ILE A 418 8.18 5.71 20.12
N PHE A 419 7.26 4.81 20.49
CA PHE A 419 5.83 5.05 20.34
C PHE A 419 5.33 6.16 21.29
N ASN A 420 5.79 6.14 22.55
CA ASN A 420 5.36 7.09 23.57
C ASN A 420 6.42 8.18 23.83
N ARG A 421 7.22 8.54 22.82
CA ARG A 421 8.38 9.46 22.96
C ARG A 421 8.03 10.74 23.73
N THR A 422 6.94 11.41 23.36
CA THR A 422 6.49 12.65 24.03
C THR A 422 6.21 12.45 25.52
N TRP A 423 5.71 11.28 25.93
CA TRP A 423 5.51 10.98 27.36
C TRP A 423 6.83 10.91 28.10
N TYR A 424 7.76 10.10 27.60
CA TYR A 424 9.05 9.92 28.24
C TYR A 424 9.93 11.18 28.23
N GLU A 425 9.72 12.08 27.27
CA GLU A 425 10.43 13.37 27.20
C GLU A 425 9.86 14.41 28.17
N ARG A 426 8.54 14.41 28.44
CA ARG A 426 7.87 15.52 29.13
C ARG A 426 7.25 15.19 30.49
N TYR A 427 6.82 13.95 30.68
CA TYR A 427 5.90 13.58 31.76
C TYR A 427 6.38 12.43 32.64
N ASP A 428 7.31 11.61 32.15
CA ASP A 428 7.87 10.49 32.90
C ASP A 428 8.70 10.99 34.09
N GLN A 429 8.19 10.76 35.31
CA GLN A 429 8.84 11.16 36.57
C GLN A 429 10.07 10.32 36.90
N ASP A 430 10.11 9.10 36.37
CA ASP A 430 11.24 8.18 36.56
C ASP A 430 12.41 8.51 35.62
N HIS A 431 12.21 9.44 34.68
CA HIS A 431 13.21 9.86 33.70
C HIS A 431 13.87 8.67 32.95
N LYS A 432 13.12 7.61 32.66
CA LYS A 432 13.62 6.34 32.09
C LYS A 432 14.33 6.54 30.76
N LEU A 433 13.83 7.45 29.92
CA LEU A 433 14.47 7.78 28.64
C LEU A 433 15.85 8.43 28.83
N TYR A 434 16.00 9.29 29.83
CA TYR A 434 17.29 9.93 30.14
C TYR A 434 18.31 8.89 30.64
N GLU A 435 17.89 7.99 31.54
CA GLU A 435 18.75 6.89 32.00
C GLU A 435 19.19 5.98 30.84
N PHE A 436 18.25 5.60 29.97
CA PHE A 436 18.55 4.83 28.78
C PHE A 436 19.54 5.56 27.87
N GLN A 437 19.34 6.85 27.61
CA GLN A 437 20.23 7.64 26.76
C GLN A 437 21.65 7.72 27.33
N ALA A 438 21.80 7.87 28.66
CA ALA A 438 23.09 7.87 29.33
C ALA A 438 23.80 6.51 29.18
N GLU A 439 23.08 5.41 29.39
CA GLU A 439 23.64 4.07 29.22
C GLU A 439 23.98 3.74 27.76
N PHE A 440 23.09 4.06 26.83
CA PHE A 440 23.29 3.85 25.40
C PHE A 440 24.50 4.62 24.87
N SER A 441 24.69 5.85 25.34
CA SER A 441 25.84 6.69 24.97
C SER A 441 27.17 6.12 25.47
N SER A 442 27.15 5.30 26.53
CA SER A 442 28.33 4.61 27.05
C SER A 442 28.74 3.36 26.27
N LEU A 443 27.88 2.91 25.34
CA LEU A 443 28.15 1.75 24.48
C LEU A 443 29.04 2.14 23.31
N ASP A 444 30.09 1.35 23.07
CA ASP A 444 30.89 1.42 21.86
C ASP A 444 30.21 0.72 20.66
N ASN A 445 30.87 0.72 19.51
CA ASN A 445 30.31 0.16 18.28
C ASN A 445 30.13 -1.37 18.34
N TYR A 446 30.99 -2.08 19.08
CA TYR A 446 30.89 -3.54 19.24
C TYR A 446 29.71 -3.89 20.16
N GLU A 447 29.58 -3.18 21.27
CA GLU A 447 28.49 -3.32 22.23
C GLU A 447 27.12 -3.00 21.59
N ARG A 448 27.05 -1.97 20.74
CA ARG A 448 25.83 -1.64 19.97
C ARG A 448 25.48 -2.72 18.94
N ALA A 449 26.48 -3.29 18.28
CA ALA A 449 26.27 -4.37 17.32
C ALA A 449 25.76 -5.64 18.02
N GLU A 450 26.33 -6.01 19.17
CA GLU A 450 25.86 -7.13 20.00
C GLU A 450 24.41 -6.90 20.46
N LEU A 451 24.10 -5.71 20.96
CA LEU A 451 22.74 -5.35 21.38
C LEU A 451 21.74 -5.53 20.22
N MET A 452 22.09 -5.03 19.03
CA MET A 452 21.25 -5.15 17.83
C MET A 452 21.04 -6.61 17.39
N GLU A 453 22.07 -7.43 17.47
CA GLU A 453 22.00 -8.88 17.19
C GLU A 453 21.05 -9.59 18.16
N LEU A 454 21.21 -9.36 19.47
CA LEU A 454 20.35 -9.94 20.49
C LEU A 454 18.88 -9.55 20.29
N LEU A 455 18.59 -8.26 20.11
CA LEU A 455 17.24 -7.76 19.89
C LEU A 455 16.60 -8.28 18.59
N SER A 456 17.40 -8.57 17.57
CA SER A 456 16.92 -9.13 16.30
C SER A 456 16.71 -10.64 16.33
N SER A 457 17.26 -11.34 17.34
CA SER A 457 17.27 -12.80 17.43
C SER A 457 16.01 -13.41 18.05
N ARG A 458 15.20 -12.62 18.75
CA ARG A 458 14.06 -13.10 19.56
C ARG A 458 12.80 -12.29 19.34
N ASP A 459 11.65 -12.88 19.66
CA ASP A 459 10.40 -12.12 19.73
C ASP A 459 10.45 -11.15 20.92
N PRO A 460 9.85 -9.94 20.85
CA PRO A 460 9.81 -9.02 21.97
C PRO A 460 9.31 -9.63 23.29
N ARG A 461 8.43 -10.64 23.24
CA ARG A 461 7.94 -11.36 24.42
C ARG A 461 9.03 -12.14 25.16
N GLU A 462 10.12 -12.47 24.49
CA GLU A 462 11.25 -13.22 25.03
C GLU A 462 12.41 -12.33 25.49
N PHE A 463 12.29 -10.99 25.36
CA PHE A 463 13.39 -10.06 25.67
C PHE A 463 13.87 -10.12 27.11
N VAL A 464 13.00 -10.55 28.04
CA VAL A 464 13.36 -10.82 29.44
C VAL A 464 14.50 -11.83 29.60
N THR A 465 14.70 -12.71 28.62
CA THR A 465 15.75 -13.74 28.64
C THR A 465 17.07 -13.29 28.00
N LEU A 466 17.10 -12.16 27.29
CA LEU A 466 18.26 -11.75 26.50
C LEU A 466 19.50 -11.45 27.35
N SER A 467 19.32 -11.07 28.62
CA SER A 467 20.42 -10.79 29.56
C SER A 467 21.35 -11.98 29.75
N ASP A 468 20.82 -13.20 29.59
CA ASP A 468 21.56 -14.45 29.79
C ASP A 468 22.50 -14.76 28.61
N PHE A 469 22.25 -14.13 27.46
CA PHE A 469 23.03 -14.30 26.23
C PHE A 469 24.01 -13.14 25.97
N ALA A 470 23.91 -12.05 26.73
CA ALA A 470 24.82 -10.92 26.63
C ALA A 470 26.23 -11.28 27.16
N ALA A 471 27.24 -11.10 26.31
CA ALA A 471 28.65 -11.28 26.63
C ALA A 471 29.20 -10.09 27.42
N ASN A 472 28.69 -8.88 27.18
CA ASN A 472 29.15 -7.64 27.82
C ASN A 472 28.21 -7.17 28.95
N ASP A 473 28.78 -6.73 30.08
CA ASP A 473 28.01 -6.26 31.24
C ASP A 473 27.21 -4.98 30.95
N LYS A 474 27.71 -4.07 30.11
CA LYS A 474 26.95 -2.88 29.69
C LYS A 474 25.75 -3.26 28.82
N VAL A 475 25.90 -4.24 27.93
CA VAL A 475 24.80 -4.77 27.10
C VAL A 475 23.77 -5.47 27.99
N ARG A 476 24.21 -6.28 28.96
CA ARG A 476 23.31 -6.90 29.94
C ARG A 476 22.50 -5.86 30.71
N ARG A 477 23.17 -4.78 31.12
CA ARG A 477 22.56 -3.70 31.91
C ARG A 477 21.50 -2.93 31.10
N ILE A 478 21.77 -2.60 29.83
CA ILE A 478 20.84 -1.81 29.01
C ILE A 478 19.62 -2.61 28.55
N LEU A 479 19.71 -3.94 28.42
CA LEU A 479 18.62 -4.81 27.96
C LEU A 479 17.33 -4.68 28.80
N ARG A 480 17.43 -4.26 30.07
CA ARG A 480 16.26 -4.04 30.93
C ARG A 480 15.28 -3.01 30.36
N PHE A 481 15.75 -2.04 29.59
CA PHE A 481 14.90 -1.01 28.97
C PHE A 481 14.12 -1.53 27.76
N TYR A 482 14.52 -2.67 27.19
CA TYR A 482 13.89 -3.25 26.01
C TYR A 482 12.77 -4.21 26.35
N ILE A 483 12.68 -4.67 27.60
CA ILE A 483 11.59 -5.54 28.06
C ILE A 483 10.27 -4.78 27.89
N PRO A 484 9.30 -5.33 27.11
CA PRO A 484 8.04 -4.63 26.84
C PRO A 484 7.30 -4.23 28.13
N VAL A 485 6.82 -3.00 28.15
CA VAL A 485 6.02 -2.48 29.26
C VAL A 485 4.68 -3.22 29.35
N SER A 486 4.18 -3.42 30.57
CA SER A 486 2.90 -4.09 30.79
C SER A 486 1.74 -3.32 30.15
N LYS A 487 0.68 -4.02 29.72
CA LYS A 487 -0.51 -3.38 29.14
C LYS A 487 -1.19 -2.40 30.10
N ASP A 488 -1.14 -2.67 31.40
CA ASP A 488 -1.76 -1.82 32.43
C ASP A 488 -1.01 -0.49 32.58
N GLU A 489 0.33 -0.53 32.54
CA GLU A 489 1.16 0.67 32.56
C GLU A 489 0.96 1.49 31.26
N LEU A 490 0.96 0.84 30.08
CA LEU A 490 0.67 1.54 28.81
C LEU A 490 -0.71 2.20 28.81
N THR A 491 -1.74 1.52 29.34
CA THR A 491 -3.10 2.07 29.46
C THR A 491 -3.10 3.32 30.34
N THR A 492 -2.32 3.30 31.43
CA THR A 492 -2.17 4.45 32.34
C THR A 492 -1.46 5.62 31.66
N ILE A 493 -0.39 5.34 30.90
CA ILE A 493 0.31 6.35 30.09
C ILE A 493 -0.67 7.00 29.10
N TRP A 494 -1.42 6.20 28.33
CA TRP A 494 -2.35 6.72 27.32
C TRP A 494 -3.52 7.50 27.93
N ALA A 495 -4.05 7.05 29.07
CA ALA A 495 -5.09 7.79 29.79
C ALA A 495 -4.59 9.16 30.25
N THR A 496 -3.37 9.21 30.79
CA THR A 496 -2.76 10.45 31.27
C THR A 496 -2.39 11.38 30.11
N GLN A 497 -1.80 10.85 29.04
CA GLN A 497 -1.54 11.60 27.81
C GLN A 497 -2.82 12.20 27.22
N LYS A 498 -3.93 11.44 27.18
CA LYS A 498 -5.20 11.92 26.64
C LYS A 498 -5.76 13.10 27.44
N GLU A 499 -5.60 13.08 28.77
CA GLU A 499 -6.03 14.18 29.63
C GLU A 499 -5.14 15.43 29.44
N LEU A 500 -3.83 15.23 29.25
CA LEU A 500 -2.86 16.31 29.03
C LEU A 500 -2.94 16.92 27.62
N VAL A 501 -3.12 16.10 26.57
CA VAL A 501 -3.29 16.54 25.17
C VAL A 501 -4.63 17.24 24.95
N ARG A 502 -5.64 16.99 25.79
CA ARG A 502 -6.87 17.80 25.79
C ARG A 502 -6.61 19.28 26.13
N LEU A 503 -5.43 19.60 26.69
CA LEU A 503 -4.95 20.94 27.01
C LEU A 503 -3.91 21.48 26.01
N GLU A 504 -3.25 20.62 25.23
CA GLU A 504 -2.29 21.00 24.18
C GLU A 504 -2.78 20.52 22.81
N ALA A 505 -3.24 21.44 21.96
CA ALA A 505 -3.71 21.14 20.62
C ALA A 505 -2.62 20.45 19.78
N MET A 506 -2.60 19.12 19.74
CA MET A 506 -1.77 18.38 18.79
C MET A 506 -2.31 18.60 17.38
N SER A 507 -1.44 19.06 16.49
CA SER A 507 -1.76 19.31 15.10
C SER A 507 -2.11 18.00 14.40
N ASP A 508 -3.37 17.86 14.02
CA ASP A 508 -3.79 16.91 13.00
C ASP A 508 -2.96 17.17 11.73
N LEU A 509 -2.27 16.15 11.22
CA LEU A 509 -1.53 16.22 9.94
C LEU A 509 -2.48 16.53 8.75
N GLY A 510 -3.80 16.47 8.97
CA GLY A 510 -4.81 17.03 8.08
C GLY A 510 -4.92 16.34 6.73
N LEU A 511 -4.39 15.12 6.61
CA LEU A 511 -4.49 14.29 5.42
C LEU A 511 -5.73 13.41 5.49
N ALA A 512 -6.59 13.53 4.48
CA ALA A 512 -7.81 12.76 4.37
C ALA A 512 -7.51 11.26 4.19
N GLU A 513 -8.42 10.39 4.63
CA GLU A 513 -8.23 8.94 4.66
C GLU A 513 -7.97 8.34 3.27
N ASP A 514 -8.56 8.93 2.23
CA ASP A 514 -8.37 8.58 0.82
C ASP A 514 -6.98 8.94 0.27
N GLU A 515 -6.27 9.87 0.92
CA GLU A 515 -4.91 10.26 0.55
C GLU A 515 -3.83 9.40 1.21
N ARG A 516 -4.20 8.56 2.18
CA ARG A 516 -3.28 7.63 2.87
C ARG A 516 -2.96 6.40 2.00
N VAL A 517 -1.88 5.71 2.36
CA VAL A 517 -1.43 4.49 1.69
C VAL A 517 -2.12 3.27 2.29
N GLU A 518 -2.66 2.40 1.42
CA GLU A 518 -3.33 1.14 1.81
C GLU A 518 -2.40 0.17 2.52
N ASP A 519 -1.14 0.11 2.08
CA ASP A 519 -0.19 -0.93 2.45
C ASP A 519 1.07 -0.38 3.15
N ALA A 520 0.88 0.49 4.15
CA ALA A 520 1.99 0.93 4.98
C ALA A 520 2.45 -0.15 6.00
N GLY A 521 1.81 -1.33 6.00
CA GLY A 521 2.12 -2.42 6.94
C GLY A 521 1.89 -2.08 8.40
N LEU A 522 1.13 -1.02 8.71
CA LEU A 522 0.97 -0.50 10.08
C LEU A 522 0.25 -1.48 11.01
N ASP A 523 -0.71 -2.24 10.48
CA ASP A 523 -1.51 -3.20 11.24
C ASP A 523 -0.86 -4.61 11.31
N TYR A 524 0.35 -4.80 10.77
CA TYR A 524 1.01 -6.12 10.78
C TYR A 524 1.57 -6.45 12.16
N GLU A 525 1.04 -7.51 12.76
CA GLU A 525 1.64 -8.20 13.91
C GLU A 525 2.69 -9.21 13.42
N GLU A 526 3.90 -9.17 13.97
CA GLU A 526 4.97 -10.09 13.58
C GLU A 526 4.59 -11.55 13.90
N GLU A 527 4.88 -12.46 12.98
CA GLU A 527 4.79 -13.90 13.22
C GLU A 527 5.84 -14.32 14.27
N SER A 528 5.46 -15.23 15.18
CA SER A 528 6.37 -15.77 16.20
C SER A 528 7.57 -16.46 15.55
N ILE A 529 8.77 -16.21 16.07
CA ILE A 529 9.97 -16.91 15.61
C ILE A 529 9.89 -18.39 15.97
N ALA A 530 10.01 -19.27 14.99
CA ALA A 530 10.43 -20.64 15.27
C ALA A 530 11.89 -20.58 15.71
N ILE A 531 12.21 -21.02 16.94
CA ILE A 531 13.57 -21.02 17.53
C ILE A 531 14.54 -21.61 16.50
N THR A 532 15.28 -20.76 15.82
CA THR A 532 16.20 -21.15 14.74
C THR A 532 17.58 -20.58 15.00
N ALA A 533 18.11 -20.96 16.16
CA ALA A 533 19.53 -21.14 16.48
C ALA A 533 19.63 -21.39 17.99
N GLU A 534 20.29 -22.46 18.40
CA GLU A 534 20.87 -22.53 19.74
C GLU A 534 21.95 -21.44 19.84
N LEU A 535 21.57 -20.24 20.30
CA LEU A 535 22.56 -19.34 20.89
C LEU A 535 23.06 -20.06 22.14
N ALA A 536 24.16 -20.81 22.02
CA ALA A 536 24.80 -21.42 23.18
C ALA A 536 25.19 -20.29 24.14
N PRO A 537 24.89 -20.38 25.45
CA PRO A 537 25.31 -19.38 26.41
C PRO A 537 26.83 -19.20 26.33
N LYS A 538 27.29 -18.00 25.96
CA LYS A 538 28.72 -17.71 25.87
C LYS A 538 29.30 -17.74 27.29
N GLN A 539 30.12 -18.75 27.59
CA GLN A 539 30.82 -18.83 28.86
C GLN A 539 31.75 -17.61 29.03
N ARG A 540 31.76 -17.05 30.24
CA ARG A 540 32.68 -15.99 30.69
C ARG A 540 34.11 -16.31 30.23
N ALA A 541 34.66 -15.50 29.33
CA ALA A 541 36.11 -15.38 29.22
C ALA A 541 36.58 -14.57 30.43
N VAL A 542 37.07 -15.28 31.44
CA VAL A 542 37.77 -14.66 32.57
C VAL A 542 39.16 -14.26 32.06
N ALA A 543 39.44 -12.96 32.02
CA ALA A 543 40.80 -12.42 31.97
C ALA A 543 41.03 -11.57 33.21
#